data_AF-A0A6M0F1N3-F1
#
_entry.id   AF-A0A6M0F1N3-F1
#
_cell.length_a   1.000
_cell.length_b   1.000
_cell.length_c   1.000
_cell.angle_alpha   90.00
_cell.angle_beta   90.00
_cell.angle_gamma   90.00
#
_symmetry.space_group_name_H-M   'P 1'
#
loop_
_entity.id
_entity.type
_entity.pdbx_description
1 polymer ?
#
loop_
_entity_poly.entity_id
_entity_poly.type
_entity_poly.pdbx_seq_one_letter_code
_entity_poly.pdbx_strand_id
1 'polypeptide(L)'
;LDNCYQQARQLHDWGLLPWMFDRDPEVFPIFFGWPWGLALGPLPNLPWPSPIRTRVCSPIVFERYGREAIRDNAYVDQCYNIVVEQMQMALNELVSR
;
A
#
# COMPACT_ATOMS: atom_id res chain seq x y z
N LEU A 1 -15.20 -12.05 -1.03
CA LEU A 1 -15.37 -10.83 -0.23
C LEU A 1 -16.80 -10.88 0.27
N ASP A 2 -17.01 -11.47 1.45
CA ASP A 2 -18.35 -11.63 2.01
C ASP A 2 -18.69 -10.42 2.88
N ASN A 3 -19.90 -9.90 2.71
CA ASN A 3 -20.37 -8.67 3.33
C ASN A 3 -21.28 -9.00 4.53
N CYS A 4 -20.92 -8.52 5.72
CA CYS A 4 -21.74 -8.68 6.95
C CYS A 4 -22.56 -7.42 7.30
N TYR A 5 -22.93 -6.65 6.29
CA TYR A 5 -23.66 -5.39 6.47
C TYR A 5 -24.98 -5.54 7.23
N GLN A 6 -25.77 -6.59 6.98
CA GLN A 6 -27.05 -6.79 7.68
C GLN A 6 -26.86 -7.00 9.19
N GLN A 7 -25.83 -7.76 9.57
CA GLN A 7 -25.47 -8.01 10.95
C GLN A 7 -24.92 -6.74 11.62
N ALA A 8 -24.10 -5.97 10.90
CA ALA A 8 -23.58 -4.68 11.38
C ALA A 8 -24.70 -3.66 11.60
N ARG A 9 -25.72 -3.63 10.72
CA ARG A 9 -26.90 -2.77 10.85
C ARG A 9 -27.77 -3.15 12.05
N GLN A 10 -28.00 -4.44 12.29
CA GLN A 10 -28.72 -4.89 13.48
C GLN A 10 -27.99 -4.51 14.77
N LEU A 11 -26.66 -4.63 14.80
CA LEU A 11 -25.83 -4.20 15.94
C LEU A 11 -25.84 -2.67 16.13
N HIS A 12 -25.90 -1.90 15.05
CA HIS A 12 -26.09 -0.45 15.09
C HIS A 12 -27.45 -0.08 15.69
N ASP A 13 -28.53 -0.72 15.22
CA ASP A 13 -29.89 -0.49 15.73
C ASP A 13 -30.01 -0.87 17.22
N TRP A 14 -29.21 -1.84 17.69
CA TRP A 14 -29.07 -2.19 19.11
C TRP A 14 -28.14 -1.26 19.90
N GLY A 15 -27.55 -0.24 19.26
CA GLY A 15 -26.66 0.75 19.87
C GLY A 15 -25.25 0.23 20.18
N LEU A 16 -24.89 -0.97 19.73
CA LEU A 16 -23.61 -1.62 20.02
C LEU A 16 -22.50 -1.23 19.03
N LEU A 17 -22.86 -0.70 17.85
CA LEU A 17 -21.92 -0.29 16.82
C LEU A 17 -22.32 1.08 16.24
N PRO A 18 -21.81 2.21 16.74
CA PRO A 18 -22.10 3.51 16.15
C PRO A 18 -21.50 3.59 14.75
N TRP A 19 -22.27 4.14 13.80
CA TRP A 19 -21.71 4.45 12.48
C TRP A 19 -20.62 5.50 12.60
N MET A 20 -19.50 5.27 11.91
CA MET A 20 -18.42 6.24 11.88
C MET A 20 -18.90 7.46 11.10
N PHE A 21 -18.88 8.64 11.72
CA PHE A 21 -19.29 9.92 11.11
C PHE A 21 -20.77 10.00 10.67
N ASP A 22 -21.67 9.27 11.32
CA ASP A 22 -23.11 9.19 10.97
C ASP A 22 -23.37 8.75 9.50
N ARG A 23 -22.40 8.08 8.88
CA ARG A 23 -22.55 7.56 7.52
C ARG A 23 -22.70 6.06 7.52
N ASP A 24 -23.78 5.63 6.89
CA ASP A 24 -24.04 4.23 6.59
C ASP A 24 -22.97 3.71 5.60
N PRO A 25 -22.18 2.69 5.96
CA PRO A 25 -21.08 2.24 5.13
C PRO A 25 -21.53 1.42 3.90
N GLU A 26 -22.82 1.05 3.77
CA GLU A 26 -23.45 0.20 2.72
C GLU A 26 -22.84 -1.21 2.55
N VAL A 27 -21.55 -1.38 2.83
CA VAL A 27 -20.76 -2.61 2.82
C VAL A 27 -19.90 -2.62 4.07
N PHE A 28 -19.95 -3.71 4.82
CA PHE A 28 -19.14 -3.88 6.02
C PHE A 28 -18.06 -4.95 5.75
N PRO A 29 -16.79 -4.54 5.52
CA PRO A 29 -15.74 -5.46 5.12
C PRO A 29 -15.28 -6.31 6.31
N ILE A 30 -15.05 -7.58 6.01
CA ILE A 30 -14.43 -8.56 6.91
C ILE A 30 -13.05 -8.86 6.38
N PHE A 31 -12.03 -8.63 7.19
CA PHE A 31 -10.65 -8.94 6.87
C PHE A 31 -10.20 -10.16 7.68
N PHE A 32 -9.55 -11.13 7.02
CA PHE A 32 -8.88 -12.24 7.70
C PHE A 32 -7.39 -12.13 7.41
N GLY A 33 -6.60 -11.76 8.42
CA GLY A 33 -5.15 -11.58 8.31
C GLY A 33 -4.41 -12.38 9.36
N TRP A 34 -3.57 -13.32 8.94
CA TRP A 34 -2.62 -13.98 9.83
C TRP A 34 -1.45 -13.05 10.15
N PRO A 35 -0.92 -12.94 11.39
CA PRO A 35 -1.27 -13.66 12.63
C PRO A 35 -2.41 -13.05 13.48
N TRP A 36 -2.99 -11.90 13.11
CA TRP A 36 -3.88 -11.11 13.99
C TRP A 36 -5.38 -11.46 13.90
N GLY A 37 -5.78 -12.40 13.03
CA GLY A 37 -7.13 -12.99 13.00
C GLY A 37 -8.16 -12.24 12.16
N LEU A 38 -9.41 -12.24 12.64
CA LEU A 38 -10.58 -11.64 11.98
C LEU A 38 -10.74 -10.18 12.41
N ALA A 39 -10.64 -9.24 11.47
CA ALA A 39 -10.89 -7.83 11.69
C ALA A 39 -12.20 -7.40 11.01
N LEU A 40 -12.97 -6.58 11.72
CA LEU A 40 -14.28 -6.10 11.32
C LEU A 40 -14.24 -4.57 11.20
N GLY A 41 -14.57 -4.06 10.02
CA GLY A 41 -14.71 -2.63 9.76
C GLY A 41 -13.50 -1.97 9.07
N PRO A 42 -13.67 -0.72 8.61
CA PRO A 42 -12.57 0.07 8.07
C PRO A 42 -11.66 0.48 9.22
N LEU A 43 -10.64 -0.33 9.51
CA LEU A 43 -9.58 0.08 10.43
C LEU A 43 -8.92 1.32 9.83
N PRO A 44 -8.99 2.49 10.49
CA PRO A 44 -8.20 3.62 10.05
C PRO A 44 -6.74 3.19 10.19
N ASN A 45 -6.02 3.14 9.07
CA ASN A 45 -4.57 3.05 9.11
C ASN A 45 -4.10 4.33 9.80
N LEU A 46 -3.83 4.26 11.09
CA LEU A 46 -3.29 5.37 11.89
C LEU A 46 -1.79 5.38 11.62
N PRO A 47 -1.28 6.24 10.71
CA PRO A 47 0.14 6.35 10.52
C PRO A 47 0.75 6.80 11.85
N TRP A 48 1.66 6.00 12.38
CA TRP A 48 2.43 6.41 13.55
C TRP A 48 3.20 7.70 13.21
N PRO A 49 3.23 8.70 14.11
CA PRO A 49 3.94 9.95 13.87
C PRO A 49 5.44 9.70 13.84
N SER A 50 5.96 9.39 12.65
CA SER A 50 7.38 9.19 12.37
C SER A 50 7.82 10.19 11.30
N PRO A 51 9.01 10.82 11.45
CA PRO A 51 9.52 11.75 10.45
C PRO A 51 9.78 11.03 9.12
N ILE A 52 9.09 11.45 8.07
CA ILE A 52 9.31 10.94 6.71
C ILE A 52 10.39 11.80 6.03
N ARG A 53 11.47 11.15 5.59
CA ARG A 53 12.54 11.81 4.81
C ARG A 53 12.41 11.41 3.36
N THR A 54 12.38 12.40 2.47
CA THR A 54 12.29 12.20 1.01
C THR A 54 13.41 12.95 0.31
N ARG A 55 13.94 12.39 -0.76
CA ARG A 55 14.95 13.02 -1.63
C ARG A 55 14.66 12.70 -3.08
N VAL A 56 14.75 13.72 -3.93
CA VAL A 56 14.72 13.55 -5.39
C VAL A 56 16.12 13.19 -5.86
N CYS A 57 16.26 12.05 -6.54
CA CYS A 57 17.53 11.56 -7.07
C CYS A 57 17.77 12.08 -8.49
N SER A 58 19.00 11.91 -8.99
CA SER A 58 19.32 12.18 -10.39
C SER A 58 18.48 11.28 -11.33
N PRO A 59 18.20 11.72 -12.56
CA PRO A 59 17.47 10.92 -13.53
C PRO A 59 18.22 9.62 -13.87
N ILE A 60 17.47 8.53 -14.03
CA ILE A 60 18.00 7.25 -14.54
C ILE A 60 17.80 7.24 -16.05
N VAL A 61 18.89 7.17 -16.80
CA VAL A 61 18.89 7.16 -18.26
C VAL A 61 19.27 5.77 -18.75
N PHE A 62 18.47 5.21 -19.67
CA PHE A 62 18.73 3.92 -20.29
C PHE A 62 19.39 4.13 -21.66
N GLU A 63 20.14 3.13 -22.10
CA GLU A 63 20.86 3.19 -23.39
C GLU A 63 19.92 3.01 -24.60
N ARG A 64 18.95 2.11 -24.49
CA ARG A 64 18.06 1.69 -25.58
C ARG A 64 16.61 1.87 -25.18
N TYR A 65 15.80 2.30 -26.14
CA TYR A 65 14.37 2.54 -25.95
C TYR A 65 13.56 1.95 -27.11
N GLY A 66 12.25 1.81 -26.90
CA GLY A 66 11.32 1.38 -27.94
C GLY A 66 10.99 -0.12 -27.89
N ARG A 67 10.24 -0.56 -28.90
CA ARG A 67 9.59 -1.88 -28.92
C ARG A 67 10.59 -3.04 -28.96
N GLU A 68 11.76 -2.83 -29.54
CA GLU A 68 12.84 -3.82 -29.59
C GLU A 68 13.47 -4.02 -28.21
N ALA A 69 13.78 -2.92 -27.51
CA ALA A 69 14.35 -2.97 -26.16
C ALA A 69 13.42 -3.66 -25.14
N ILE A 70 12.10 -3.45 -25.25
CA ILE A 70 11.10 -4.06 -24.35
C ILE A 70 10.98 -5.58 -24.58
N ARG A 71 11.26 -6.06 -25.79
CA ARG A 71 11.16 -7.49 -26.12
C ARG A 71 12.39 -8.29 -25.70
N ASP A 72 13.49 -7.60 -25.39
CA ASP A 72 14.71 -8.19 -24.87
C ASP A 72 14.60 -8.29 -23.33
N ASN A 73 14.12 -9.43 -22.84
CA ASN A 73 13.93 -9.64 -21.39
C ASN A 73 15.23 -9.44 -20.60
N ALA A 74 16.38 -9.86 -21.15
CA ALA A 74 17.66 -9.68 -20.49
C ALA A 74 18.01 -8.20 -20.31
N TYR A 75 17.67 -7.37 -21.31
CA TYR A 75 17.84 -5.93 -21.21
C TYR A 75 16.87 -5.28 -20.21
N VAL A 76 15.62 -5.73 -20.16
CA VAL A 76 14.65 -5.24 -19.19
C VAL A 76 15.09 -5.57 -17.77
N ASP A 77 15.58 -6.79 -17.52
CA ASP A 77 16.12 -7.20 -16.22
C ASP A 77 17.35 -6.38 -15.83
N GLN A 78 18.21 -6.05 -16.80
CA GLN A 78 19.35 -5.15 -16.57
C GLN A 78 18.88 -3.74 -16.17
N CYS A 79 17.89 -3.18 -16.88
CA CYS A 79 17.31 -1.88 -16.54
C CYS A 79 16.68 -1.88 -15.15
N TYR A 80 16.00 -2.96 -14.77
CA TYR A 80 15.46 -3.16 -13.44
C TYR A 80 16.57 -3.14 -12.38
N ASN A 81 17.64 -3.91 -12.57
CA ASN A 81 18.75 -3.97 -11.61
C ASN A 81 19.42 -2.60 -11.44
N ILE A 82 19.60 -1.83 -12.53
CA ILE A 82 20.13 -0.46 -12.48
C ILE A 82 19.27 0.42 -11.56
N VAL A 83 17.94 0.36 -11.72
CA VAL A 83 17.01 1.15 -10.89
C VAL A 83 17.08 0.73 -9.43
N VAL A 84 17.05 -0.58 -9.16
CA VAL A 84 17.10 -1.11 -7.79
C VAL A 84 18.39 -0.71 -7.09
N GLU A 85 19.53 -0.89 -7.74
CA GLU A 85 20.83 -0.57 -7.15
C GLU A 85 20.95 0.93 -6.85
N GLN A 86 20.57 1.80 -7.80
CA GLN A 86 20.65 3.25 -7.60
C GLN A 86 19.71 3.74 -6.49
N MET A 87 18.48 3.22 -6.45
CA MET A 87 17.53 3.58 -5.40
C MET A 87 17.97 3.06 -4.03
N GLN A 88 18.56 1.86 -3.97
CA GLN A 88 19.06 1.29 -2.73
C GLN A 88 20.27 2.08 -2.20
N MET A 89 21.21 2.46 -3.07
CA MET A 89 22.34 3.32 -2.68
C MET A 89 21.84 4.67 -2.16
N ALA A 90 20.90 5.30 -2.86
CA ALA A 90 20.30 6.54 -2.38
C ALA A 90 19.59 6.34 -1.03
N LEU A 91 18.83 5.26 -0.84
CA LEU A 91 18.17 5.00 0.44
C LEU A 91 19.20 4.82 1.57
N ASN A 92 20.28 4.07 1.34
CA ASN A 92 21.34 3.87 2.32
C ASN A 92 22.00 5.20 2.73
N GLU A 93 22.28 6.07 1.77
CA GLU A 93 22.77 7.44 2.04
C GLU A 93 21.75 8.32 2.77
N LEU A 94 20.46 8.12 2.54
CA LEU A 94 19.40 8.90 3.20
C LEU A 94 19.28 8.51 4.67
N VAL A 95 19.53 7.24 4.98
CA VAL A 95 19.47 6.71 6.34
C VAL A 95 20.71 7.08 7.14
N SER A 96 21.89 7.17 6.51
CA SER A 96 23.16 7.48 7.18
C SER A 96 23.38 8.95 7.54
N ARG A 97 22.53 9.85 7.04
CA ARG A 97 22.49 11.28 7.41
C ARG A 97 21.47 11.51 8.51
#